data_AF-A0A392UCZ1-F1
#
_entry.id   AF-A0A392UCZ1-F1
#
_cell.length_a   1.000
_cell.length_b   1.000
_cell.length_c   1.000
_cell.angle_alpha   90.00
_cell.angle_beta   90.00
_cell.angle_gamma   90.00
#
_symmetry.space_group_name_H-M   'P 1'
#
loop_
_entity.id
_entity.type
_entity.pdbx_description
1 polymer ?
#
loop_
_entity_poly.entity_id
_entity_poly.type
_entity_poly.pdbx_seq_one_letter_code
_entity_poly.pdbx_strand_id
1 'polypeptide(L)' 'MHLNDYGEAGLRTLALAYRRLEEKEYSNWNDEFQKAKAAVGADRDAMLERVSEIMEKELILVGATAIE' A
#
# COMPACT_ATOMS: atom_id res chain seq x y z
N MET A 1 19.74 6.03 -1.93
CA MET A 1 19.93 7.49 -1.96
C MET A 1 19.61 7.96 -3.37
N HIS A 2 18.36 8.32 -3.69
CA HIS A 2 17.92 9.06 -4.92
C HIS A 2 16.39 9.33 -4.91
N LEU A 3 15.77 9.61 -3.75
CA LEU A 3 14.36 10.02 -3.70
C LEU A 3 14.17 11.46 -3.20
N ASN A 4 15.25 12.10 -2.75
CA ASN A 4 15.18 13.38 -2.05
C ASN A 4 15.32 14.61 -2.97
N ASP A 5 15.66 14.42 -4.25
CA ASP A 5 15.99 15.52 -5.15
C ASP A 5 14.80 16.00 -6.00
N TYR A 6 13.64 15.32 -5.94
CA TYR A 6 12.45 15.66 -6.76
C TYR A 6 11.31 16.33 -5.97
N GLY A 7 11.58 16.79 -4.74
CA GLY A 7 10.59 17.48 -3.91
C GLY A 7 10.48 19.00 -4.15
N GLU A 8 11.37 19.59 -4.94
CA GLU A 8 11.60 21.05 -4.91
C GLU A 8 10.85 21.87 -5.98
N ALA A 9 9.96 21.26 -6.78
CA ALA A 9 9.30 21.95 -7.90
C ALA A 9 7.78 22.20 -7.75
N GLY A 10 7.15 21.86 -6.63
CA GLY A 10 5.69 22.04 -6.46
C GLY A 10 4.82 21.14 -7.35
N LEU A 11 5.42 20.14 -7.99
CA LEU A 11 4.74 19.13 -8.78
C LEU A 11 4.23 18.01 -7.89
N ARG A 12 3.05 17.47 -8.21
CA ARG A 12 2.49 16.29 -7.54
C ARG A 12 3.25 15.05 -8.03
N THR A 13 4.33 14.72 -7.33
CA THR A 13 5.13 13.52 -7.62
C THR A 13 4.40 12.28 -7.10
N LEU A 14 4.14 11.30 -7.98
CA LEU A 14 3.61 9.99 -7.60
C LEU A 14 4.76 8.98 -7.61
N ALA A 15 5.01 8.31 -6.48
CA ALA A 15 5.92 7.18 -6.41
C ALA A 15 5.15 5.88 -6.66
N LEU A 16 5.64 5.05 -7.60
CA LEU A 16 5.09 3.72 -7.85
C LEU A 16 6.03 2.66 -7.26
N ALA A 17 5.46 1.77 -6.46
CA ALA A 17 6.16 0.62 -5.89
C ALA A 17 5.30 -0.64 -6.06
N TYR A 18 5.94 -1.80 -6.22
CA TYR A 18 5.24 -3.09 -6.25
C TYR A 18 5.92 -4.11 -5.35
N ARG A 19 5.17 -5.13 -4.96
CA ARG A 19 5.70 -6.35 -4.36
C ARG A 19 5.08 -7.54 -5.06
N ARG A 20 5.90 -8.55 -5.35
CA ARG A 20 5.38 -9.85 -5.81
C ARG A 20 4.92 -10.62 -4.59
N LEU A 21 3.69 -11.09 -4.63
CA LEU A 21 3.07 -11.91 -3.61
C LEU A 21 2.98 -13.34 -4.11
N GLU A 22 3.26 -14.29 -3.23
CA GLU A 22 2.86 -15.67 -3.49
C GLU A 22 1.34 -15.81 -3.38
N GLU A 23 0.77 -16.77 -4.12
CA GLU A 23 -0.68 -17.00 -4.13
C GLU A 23 -1.22 -17.30 -2.72
N LYS A 24 -0.45 -18.04 -1.91
CA LYS A 24 -0.80 -18.35 -0.53
C LYS A 24 -0.83 -17.11 0.36
N GLU A 25 0.13 -16.20 0.19
CA GLU A 25 0.19 -14.94 0.95
C GLU A 25 -1.01 -14.06 0.59
N TYR A 26 -1.29 -13.92 -0.71
CA TYR A 26 -2.45 -13.17 -1.18
C TYR A 26 -3.76 -13.78 -0.68
N SER A 27 -3.91 -15.10 -0.74
CA SER A 27 -5.11 -15.80 -0.27
C SER A 27 -5.36 -15.56 1.22
N ASN A 28 -4.32 -15.76 2.05
CA ASN A 28 -4.40 -15.52 3.49
C ASN A 28 -4.74 -14.06 3.81
N TRP A 29 -4.10 -13.12 3.12
CA TRP A 29 -4.39 -11.69 3.30
C TRP A 29 -5.82 -11.35 2.89
N ASN A 30 -6.28 -11.87 1.75
CA ASN A 30 -7.62 -11.59 1.22
C ASN A 30 -8.70 -12.13 2.16
N ASP A 31 -8.50 -13.30 2.77
CA ASP A 31 -9.42 -13.84 3.77
C ASP A 31 -9.58 -12.88 4.97
N GLU A 32 -8.47 -12.34 5.47
CA GLU A 32 -8.48 -11.34 6.56
C GLU A 32 -9.10 -10.02 6.11
N PHE A 33 -8.86 -9.60 4.86
CA PHE A 33 -9.47 -8.40 4.28
C PHE A 33 -10.99 -8.54 4.13
N GLN A 34 -11.48 -9.70 3.69
CA GLN A 34 -12.92 -9.95 3.61
C GLN A 34 -13.57 -9.93 5.00
N LYS A 35 -12.91 -10.49 6.02
CA LYS A 35 -13.38 -10.43 7.42
C LYS A 35 -13.44 -8.99 7.93
N ALA A 36 -12.39 -8.20 7.69
CA ALA A 36 -12.35 -6.79 8.05
C ALA A 36 -13.44 -5.98 7.33
N LYS A 37 -13.69 -6.27 6.05
CA LYS A 37 -14.75 -5.62 5.27
C LYS A 37 -16.16 -5.99 5.72
N ALA A 38 -16.35 -7.22 6.19
CA ALA A 38 -17.61 -7.72 6.73
C ALA A 38 -17.84 -7.31 8.19
N ALA A 39 -16.83 -6.76 8.88
CA ALA A 39 -16.97 -6.25 10.23
C ALA A 39 -17.96 -5.07 10.27
N VAL A 40 -18.83 -5.07 11.28
CA VAL A 40 -19.84 -4.03 11.48
C VAL A 40 -19.55 -3.34 12.81
N GLY A 41 -19.38 -2.02 12.80
CA GLY A 41 -19.07 -1.23 13.99
C GLY A 41 -17.85 -0.35 13.81
N ALA A 42 -17.45 0.33 14.89
CA ALA A 42 -16.35 1.29 14.90
C ALA A 42 -14.97 0.66 14.62
N ASP A 43 -14.81 -0.65 14.85
CA ASP A 43 -13.54 -1.35 14.67
C ASP A 43 -13.21 -1.66 13.21
N ARG A 44 -14.19 -1.55 12.30
CA ARG A 44 -14.01 -1.88 10.87
C ARG A 44 -12.87 -1.09 10.25
N ASP A 45 -12.80 0.21 10.51
CA ASP A 45 -11.79 1.08 9.89
C ASP A 45 -10.38 0.71 10.40
N ALA A 46 -10.23 0.46 11.69
CA ALA A 46 -8.97 0.00 12.29
C ALA A 46 -8.55 -1.39 11.76
N MET A 47 -9.50 -2.31 11.55
CA MET A 47 -9.22 -3.61 10.95
C MET A 47 -8.75 -3.49 9.50
N LEU A 48 -9.40 -2.64 8.71
CA LEU A 48 -9.02 -2.39 7.32
C LEU A 48 -7.64 -1.72 7.22
N GLU A 49 -7.34 -0.76 8.09
CA GLU A 49 -6.04 -0.11 8.17
C GLU A 49 -4.93 -1.12 8.47
N ARG A 50 -5.11 -1.95 9.52
CA ARG A 50 -4.15 -2.99 9.89
C ARG A 50 -3.91 -3.99 8.75
N VAL A 51 -4.96 -4.41 8.06
CA VAL A 51 -4.84 -5.37 6.95
C VAL A 51 -4.14 -4.72 5.75
N SER A 52 -4.40 -3.44 5.49
CA SER A 52 -3.73 -2.68 4.41
C SER A 52 -2.24 -2.49 4.70
N GLU A 53 -1.86 -2.15 5.94
CA GLU A 53 -0.46 -2.03 6.37
C GLU A 53 0.37 -3.30 6.13
N ILE A 54 -0.24 -4.48 6.19
CA ILE A 54 0.45 -5.75 5.92
C ILE A 54 0.86 -5.84 4.44
N MET A 55 0.05 -5.29 3.53
CA MET A 55 0.33 -5.33 2.09
C MET A 55 1.32 -4.27 1.64
N GLU A 56 1.32 -3.13 2.31
CA GLU A 56 2.14 -1.96 1.99
C GLU A 56 3.58 -2.05 2.54
N LYS A 57 3.97 -3.19 3.11
CA LYS A 57 5.34 -3.46 3.58
C LYS A 57 6.21 -4.04 2.47
N GLU A 58 7.51 -3.72 2.54
CA GLU A 58 8.56 -4.27 1.68
C GLU A 58 8.32 -4.08 0.17
N LEU A 59 7.71 -2.95 -0.19
CA LEU A 59 7.51 -2.59 -1.59
C LEU A 59 8.85 -2.25 -2.26
N ILE A 60 9.05 -2.78 -3.46
CA ILE A 60 10.17 -2.43 -4.33
C ILE A 60 9.77 -1.18 -5.11
N LEU A 61 10.48 -0.09 -4.86
CA LEU A 61 10.30 1.16 -5.60
C LEU A 61 10.69 0.97 -7.06
N VAL A 62 9.78 1.26 -7.98
CA VAL A 62 10.01 1.20 -9.44
C VAL A 62 10.52 2.53 -9.97
N GLY A 63 10.01 3.62 -9.40
CA GLY A 63 10.34 4.97 -9.79
C GLY A 63 9.28 5.96 -9.33
N ALA A 64 9.52 7.24 -9.58
CA ALA A 64 8.55 8.29 -9.37
C ALA A 64 8.23 8.94 -10.72
N THR A 65 6.95 9.08 -11.04
CA THR A 65 6.52 9.88 -12.19
C THR A 65 6.23 11.30 -11.71
N ALA A 66 6.91 12.28 -12.29
CA ALA A 66 6.52 13.67 -12.18
C ALA A 66 5.45 13.92 -13.24
N ILE A 67 4.24 14.27 -12.81
CA ILE A 67 3.17 14.75 -13.69
C ILE A 67 3.24 16.28 -13.66
N GLU A 68 3.41 16.89 -14.84
CA GLU A 68 3.32 18.34 -15.09
C GLU A 68 1.86 18.75 -15.36
#